data_AF-A5TUS0-F1
#
_entry.id   AF-A5TUS0-F1
#
_cell.length_a   1.000
_cell.length_b   1.000
_cell.length_c   1.000
_cell.angle_alpha   90.00
_cell.angle_beta   90.00
_cell.angle_gamma   90.00
#
_symmetry.space_group_name_H-M   'P 1'
#
loop_
_entity.id
_entity.type
_entity.pdbx_description
1 polymer ?
#
loop_
_entity_poly.entity_id
_entity_poly.type
_entity_poly.pdbx_seq_one_letter_code
_entity_poly.pdbx_strand_id
1 'polypeptide(L)'
;MKKLIIFIFLSLILFVACDKLNQEDYKKFSYDENISLYGTPEDNQRNWNLSCDGSYCKITYSVGTPLKIHYKKELTLNEEEKKKIVTALIKGIKKGKDFSGTQDYSPTNHLLLSNNKEYHGKTENEEFYKILNELLGENYSNIIQRY
;
A
#
# COMPACT_ATOMS: atom_id res chain seq x y z
N MET A 1 -56.06 -7.67 20.87
CA MET A 1 -55.17 -8.80 20.52
C MET A 1 -54.08 -8.31 19.58
N LYS A 2 -52.81 -8.51 19.97
CA LYS A 2 -51.62 -8.88 19.16
C LYS A 2 -51.51 -8.26 17.74
N LYS A 3 -50.43 -7.58 17.34
CA LYS A 3 -49.01 -7.83 17.61
C LYS A 3 -48.21 -6.52 17.52
N LEU A 4 -47.45 -6.25 18.58
CA LEU A 4 -46.32 -5.34 18.57
C LEU A 4 -45.21 -6.02 17.73
N ILE A 5 -44.97 -5.56 16.51
CA ILE A 5 -43.80 -6.02 15.75
C ILE A 5 -42.60 -5.25 16.29
N ILE A 6 -41.98 -5.80 17.33
CA ILE A 6 -40.62 -5.45 17.72
C ILE A 6 -39.73 -6.02 16.61
N PHE A 7 -39.42 -5.20 15.61
CA PHE A 7 -38.34 -5.54 14.70
C PHE A 7 -37.04 -5.46 15.48
N ILE A 8 -36.46 -6.64 15.63
CA ILE A 8 -35.21 -7.00 16.28
C ILE A 8 -34.12 -6.01 15.88
N PHE A 9 -33.84 -5.06 16.77
CA PHE A 9 -32.58 -4.33 16.87
C PHE A 9 -31.50 -5.32 17.32
N LEU A 10 -31.07 -6.25 16.46
CA LEU A 10 -30.04 -7.22 16.87
C LEU A 10 -29.31 -7.92 15.70
N SER A 11 -28.87 -7.19 14.66
CA SER A 11 -27.99 -7.81 13.65
C SER A 11 -27.23 -6.84 12.72
N LEU A 12 -27.01 -5.58 13.10
CA LEU A 12 -26.17 -4.65 12.32
C LEU A 12 -25.18 -3.86 13.17
N ILE A 13 -24.64 -4.49 14.21
CA ILE A 13 -23.27 -4.20 14.60
C ILE A 13 -22.45 -5.27 13.90
N LEU A 14 -22.25 -5.10 12.59
CA LEU A 14 -21.04 -5.61 11.96
C LEU A 14 -19.92 -4.96 12.76
N PHE A 15 -19.38 -5.71 13.71
CA PHE A 15 -18.11 -5.40 14.32
C PHE A 15 -17.15 -5.26 13.15
N VAL A 16 -16.94 -4.03 12.68
CA VAL A 16 -15.67 -3.66 12.07
C VAL A 16 -14.71 -3.82 13.23
N ALA A 17 -14.25 -5.05 13.44
CA ALA A 17 -13.06 -5.29 14.22
C ALA A 17 -12.02 -4.41 13.52
N CYS A 18 -11.79 -3.24 14.10
CA CYS A 18 -10.64 -2.44 13.76
C CYS A 18 -9.51 -3.29 14.31
N ASP A 19 -9.03 -4.25 13.50
CA ASP A 19 -7.97 -5.17 13.88
C ASP A 19 -6.84 -4.31 14.40
N LYS A 20 -6.71 -4.28 15.73
CA LYS A 20 -5.80 -3.39 16.40
C LYS A 20 -4.42 -3.92 16.07
N LEU A 21 -3.71 -3.21 15.20
CA LEU A 21 -2.34 -3.56 14.86
C LEU A 21 -1.51 -3.52 16.13
N ASN A 22 -0.73 -4.59 16.34
CA ASN A 22 0.21 -4.66 17.45
C ASN A 22 1.61 -4.26 16.97
N GLN A 23 2.55 -4.09 17.90
CA GLN A 23 3.91 -3.67 17.55
C GLN A 23 4.65 -4.71 16.68
N GLU A 24 4.33 -5.99 16.82
CA GLU A 24 4.94 -7.07 16.05
C GLU A 24 4.52 -7.06 14.57
N ASP A 25 3.32 -6.54 14.30
CA ASP A 25 2.77 -6.41 12.95
C ASP A 25 3.67 -5.50 12.06
N TYR A 26 4.47 -4.61 12.66
CA TYR A 26 5.37 -3.68 11.94
C TYR A 26 6.82 -4.15 11.83
N LYS A 27 7.18 -5.27 12.50
CA LYS A 27 8.58 -5.76 12.51
C LYS A 27 9.06 -6.16 11.12
N LYS A 28 8.14 -6.68 10.31
CA LYS A 28 8.37 -7.09 8.93
C LYS A 28 7.15 -6.72 8.10
N PHE A 29 7.37 -6.06 6.97
CA PHE A 29 6.32 -5.76 6.00
C PHE A 29 6.88 -5.62 4.59
N SER A 30 6.02 -5.79 3.59
CA SER A 30 6.28 -5.42 2.20
C SER A 30 5.10 -4.61 1.69
N TYR A 31 5.39 -3.51 1.02
CA TYR A 31 4.41 -2.68 0.34
C TYR A 31 4.78 -2.54 -1.13
N ASP A 32 3.84 -2.83 -2.01
CA ASP A 32 3.97 -2.68 -3.45
C ASP A 32 2.97 -1.63 -3.95
N GLU A 33 3.44 -0.66 -4.73
CA GLU A 33 2.66 0.32 -5.49
C GLU A 33 2.88 0.05 -6.98
N ASN A 34 1.90 -0.64 -7.58
CA ASN A 34 1.94 -1.05 -8.96
C ASN A 34 1.10 -0.10 -9.82
N ILE A 35 1.67 0.29 -10.95
CA ILE A 35 0.98 1.06 -11.98
C ILE A 35 1.05 0.26 -13.28
N SER A 36 -0.11 0.02 -13.87
CA SER A 36 -0.25 -0.52 -15.22
C SER A 36 -0.93 0.51 -16.13
N LEU A 37 -0.31 0.78 -17.28
CA LEU A 37 -0.84 1.67 -18.32
C LEU A 37 -1.34 0.82 -19.50
N TYR A 38 -2.67 0.64 -19.61
CA TYR A 38 -3.29 -0.07 -20.72
C TYR A 38 -3.15 0.72 -22.03
N GLY A 39 -2.97 0.04 -23.17
CA GLY A 39 -2.88 0.69 -24.49
C GLY A 39 -1.51 1.25 -24.86
N THR A 40 -0.53 1.15 -23.96
CA THR A 40 0.90 1.26 -24.31
C THR A 40 1.48 -0.15 -24.50
N PRO A 41 2.59 -0.36 -25.22
CA PRO A 41 3.18 -1.70 -25.31
C PRO A 41 3.38 -2.29 -23.90
N GLU A 42 3.43 -3.62 -23.77
CA GLU A 42 3.53 -4.40 -22.51
C GLU A 42 4.65 -3.91 -21.55
N ASP A 43 5.48 -2.99 -22.01
CA ASP A 43 6.68 -2.35 -21.51
C ASP A 43 6.48 -1.33 -20.37
N ASN A 44 5.26 -0.93 -20.02
CA ASN A 44 5.03 0.17 -19.06
C ASN A 44 4.53 -0.22 -17.66
N GLN A 45 4.62 -1.50 -17.28
CA GLN A 45 4.41 -1.87 -15.88
C GLN A 45 5.48 -1.22 -15.01
N ARG A 46 5.07 -0.58 -13.92
CA ARG A 46 5.96 0.06 -12.96
C ARG A 46 5.59 -0.42 -11.57
N ASN A 47 6.59 -0.77 -10.75
CA ASN A 47 6.37 -1.11 -9.35
C ASN A 47 7.38 -0.38 -8.46
N TRP A 48 6.86 0.30 -7.44
CA TRP A 48 7.64 0.69 -6.27
C TRP A 48 7.41 -0.30 -5.15
N ASN A 49 8.48 -0.88 -4.61
CA ASN A 49 8.41 -1.72 -3.42
C ASN A 49 9.15 -1.06 -2.25
N LEU A 50 8.53 -1.02 -1.08
CA LEU A 50 9.17 -0.75 0.20
C LEU A 50 9.02 -2.00 1.08
N SER A 51 10.13 -2.68 1.36
CA SER A 51 10.16 -3.88 2.20
C SER A 51 11.09 -3.70 3.38
N CYS A 52 10.68 -4.21 4.55
CA CYS A 52 11.46 -4.19 5.78
C CYS A 52 11.47 -5.57 6.44
N ASP A 53 12.63 -6.00 6.94
CA ASP A 53 12.80 -7.17 7.81
C ASP A 53 13.69 -6.78 9.00
N GLY A 54 13.10 -6.71 10.20
CA GLY A 54 13.75 -6.08 11.35
C GLY A 54 13.95 -4.58 11.10
N SER A 55 15.15 -4.07 11.34
CA SER A 55 15.50 -2.66 11.08
C SER A 55 15.94 -2.41 9.63
N TYR A 56 16.24 -3.46 8.86
CA TYR A 56 16.74 -3.34 7.50
C TYR A 56 15.59 -3.18 6.52
N CYS A 57 15.62 -2.11 5.75
CA CYS A 57 14.60 -1.79 4.78
C CYS A 57 15.23 -1.53 3.40
N LYS A 58 14.43 -1.77 2.36
CA LYS A 58 14.83 -1.64 0.97
C LYS A 58 13.69 -1.02 0.18
N ILE A 59 14.06 -0.04 -0.64
CA ILE A 59 13.20 0.53 -1.67
C ILE A 59 13.69 0.02 -3.02
N THR A 60 12.79 -0.48 -3.86
CA THR A 60 13.11 -0.80 -5.27
C THR A 60 12.12 -0.15 -6.22
N TYR A 61 12.62 0.27 -7.38
CA TYR A 61 11.81 0.63 -8.53
C TYR A 61 12.03 -0.38 -9.64
N SER A 62 10.96 -0.95 -10.16
CA SER A 62 11.01 -1.92 -11.25
C SER A 62 10.15 -1.49 -12.43
N VAL A 63 10.58 -1.82 -13.65
CA VAL A 63 9.90 -1.45 -14.89
C VAL A 63 9.84 -2.65 -15.86
N GLY A 64 8.77 -2.72 -16.66
CA GLY A 64 8.61 -3.65 -17.78
C GLY A 64 7.90 -4.97 -17.45
N THR A 65 7.75 -5.81 -18.48
CA THR A 65 7.15 -7.16 -18.36
C THR A 65 8.13 -8.20 -18.92
N PRO A 66 8.77 -9.05 -18.09
CA PRO A 66 8.66 -9.09 -16.63
C PRO A 66 9.32 -7.87 -15.98
N LEU A 67 8.87 -7.52 -14.76
CA LEU A 67 9.44 -6.42 -13.98
C LEU A 67 10.94 -6.65 -13.72
N LYS A 68 11.77 -5.67 -14.11
CA LYS A 68 13.21 -5.63 -13.84
C LYS A 68 13.53 -4.48 -12.89
N ILE A 69 14.34 -4.73 -11.86
CA ILE A 69 14.75 -3.69 -10.91
C ILE A 69 15.73 -2.73 -11.59
N HIS A 70 15.39 -1.45 -11.63
CA HIS A 70 16.23 -0.37 -12.16
C HIS A 70 16.83 0.51 -11.08
N TYR A 71 16.15 0.63 -9.93
CA TYR A 71 16.66 1.38 -8.78
C TYR A 71 16.54 0.56 -7.50
N LYS A 72 17.52 0.71 -6.63
CA LYS A 72 17.57 0.10 -5.30
C LYS A 72 18.17 1.08 -4.31
N LYS A 73 17.52 1.24 -3.15
CA LYS A 73 18.07 1.96 -2.00
C LYS A 73 17.88 1.10 -0.76
N GLU A 74 18.95 0.90 0.00
CA GLU A 74 18.90 0.27 1.32
C GLU A 74 18.93 1.35 2.39
N LEU A 75 18.17 1.15 3.46
CA LEU A 75 18.07 2.09 4.57
C LEU A 75 17.75 1.34 5.87
N THR A 76 17.89 2.04 6.99
CA THR A 76 17.53 1.52 8.31
C THR A 76 16.40 2.34 8.89
N LEU A 77 15.34 1.67 9.37
CA LEU A 77 14.21 2.31 10.03
C LEU A 77 14.03 1.73 11.43
N ASN A 78 13.77 2.62 12.40
CA ASN A 78 13.41 2.22 13.75
C ASN A 78 11.93 1.80 13.86
N GLU A 79 11.55 1.20 14.99
CA GLU A 79 10.18 0.70 15.21
C GLU A 79 9.11 1.80 15.14
N GLU A 80 9.42 3.02 15.60
CA GLU A 80 8.48 4.14 15.57
C GLU A 80 8.23 4.64 14.14
N GLU A 81 9.29 4.75 13.34
CA GLU A 81 9.21 5.11 11.91
C GLU A 81 8.40 4.08 11.13
N LYS A 82 8.70 2.78 11.31
CA LYS A 82 7.95 1.69 10.66
C LYS A 82 6.47 1.72 11.04
N LYS A 83 6.15 1.95 12.31
CA LYS A 83 4.76 2.10 12.76
C LYS A 83 4.05 3.26 12.08
N LYS A 84 4.70 4.43 11.98
CA LYS A 84 4.15 5.62 11.28
C LYS A 84 3.90 5.31 9.80
N ILE A 85 4.87 4.70 9.13
CA ILE A 85 4.78 4.30 7.72
C ILE A 85 3.62 3.34 7.51
N VAL A 86 3.58 2.19 8.20
CA VAL A 86 2.51 1.19 8.03
C VAL A 86 1.13 1.79 8.29
N THR A 87 1.00 2.63 9.32
CA THR A 87 -0.26 3.30 9.64
C THR A 87 -0.71 4.24 8.50
N ALA A 88 0.22 5.01 7.93
CA ALA A 88 -0.04 5.90 6.81
C ALA A 88 -0.38 5.12 5.51
N LEU A 89 0.31 4.02 5.24
CA LEU A 89 0.00 3.12 4.12
C LEU A 89 -1.44 2.60 4.20
N ILE A 90 -1.83 2.05 5.35
CA ILE A 90 -3.19 1.52 5.57
C ILE A 90 -4.24 2.63 5.44
N LYS A 91 -3.93 3.84 5.94
CA LYS A 91 -4.82 5.00 5.79
C LYS A 91 -5.02 5.36 4.32
N GLY A 92 -3.94 5.36 3.52
CA GLY A 92 -4.00 5.60 2.09
C GLY A 92 -4.84 4.56 1.35
N ILE A 93 -4.58 3.28 1.58
CA ILE A 93 -5.36 2.16 1.00
C ILE A 93 -6.86 2.31 1.31
N LYS A 94 -7.21 2.68 2.55
CA LYS A 94 -8.61 2.86 2.96
C LYS A 94 -9.28 4.07 2.31
N LYS A 95 -8.54 5.15 2.04
CA LYS A 95 -9.08 6.36 1.38
C LYS A 95 -9.38 6.10 -0.09
N GLY A 96 -8.52 5.36 -0.79
CA GLY A 96 -8.61 5.16 -2.22
C GLY A 96 -9.64 4.10 -2.68
N LYS A 97 -10.68 3.82 -1.90
CA LYS A 97 -11.66 2.78 -2.28
C LYS A 97 -12.61 3.19 -3.43
N ASP A 98 -12.59 4.45 -3.85
CA ASP A 98 -13.62 5.03 -4.74
C ASP A 98 -13.15 5.33 -6.18
N PHE A 99 -12.01 4.80 -6.65
CA PHE A 99 -11.56 5.05 -8.01
C PHE A 99 -12.10 4.01 -8.98
N SER A 100 -12.94 4.47 -9.91
CA SER A 100 -13.12 3.81 -11.19
C SER A 100 -11.89 4.10 -12.04
N GLY A 101 -10.97 3.13 -12.14
CA GLY A 101 -9.86 3.21 -13.09
C GLY A 101 -10.34 3.68 -14.46
N THR A 102 -9.60 4.60 -15.08
CA THR A 102 -9.81 4.87 -16.50
C THR A 102 -9.32 3.66 -17.29
N GLN A 103 -9.83 3.46 -18.50
CA GLN A 103 -9.53 2.28 -19.32
C GLN A 103 -8.01 2.06 -19.53
N ASP A 104 -7.22 3.12 -19.41
CA ASP A 104 -5.78 3.14 -19.70
C ASP A 104 -4.89 3.25 -18.45
N TYR A 105 -5.44 3.39 -17.24
CA TYR A 105 -4.67 3.56 -16.01
C TYR A 105 -5.21 2.71 -14.85
N SER A 106 -4.45 1.70 -14.46
CA SER A 106 -4.84 0.73 -13.43
C SER A 106 -3.79 0.64 -12.32
N PRO A 107 -3.85 1.53 -11.31
CA PRO A 107 -3.03 1.42 -10.12
C PRO A 107 -3.56 0.33 -9.19
N THR A 108 -2.66 -0.43 -8.60
CA THR A 108 -2.98 -1.37 -7.51
C THR A 108 -1.89 -1.31 -6.45
N ASN A 109 -2.27 -1.48 -5.19
CA ASN A 109 -1.28 -1.61 -4.12
C ASN A 109 -1.63 -2.70 -3.13
N HIS A 110 -0.58 -3.22 -2.52
CA HIS A 110 -0.63 -4.36 -1.61
C HIS A 110 0.32 -4.13 -0.45
N LEU A 111 -0.19 -4.23 0.77
CA LEU A 111 0.59 -4.28 2.00
C LEU A 111 0.47 -5.66 2.61
N LEU A 112 1.60 -6.34 2.82
CA LEU A 112 1.70 -7.59 3.57
C LEU A 112 2.45 -7.34 4.88
N LEU A 113 1.84 -7.72 6.01
CA LEU A 113 2.43 -7.63 7.35
C LEU A 113 2.99 -8.98 7.82
N SER A 114 3.82 -8.94 8.87
CA SER A 114 4.49 -10.11 9.48
C SER A 114 3.54 -11.22 9.93
N ASN A 115 2.32 -10.87 10.31
CA ASN A 115 1.26 -11.77 10.77
C ASN A 115 0.37 -12.30 9.62
N ASN A 116 0.80 -12.14 8.36
CA ASN A 116 0.04 -12.45 7.15
C ASN A 116 -1.25 -11.64 6.96
N LYS A 117 -1.46 -10.54 7.71
CA LYS A 117 -2.53 -9.59 7.38
C LYS A 117 -2.17 -8.86 6.10
N GLU A 118 -3.16 -8.74 5.23
CA GLU A 118 -3.03 -8.09 3.94
C GLU A 118 -4.01 -6.93 3.78
N TYR A 119 -3.55 -5.87 3.12
CA TYR A 119 -4.38 -4.75 2.71
C TYR A 119 -4.18 -4.51 1.22
N HIS A 120 -5.29 -4.33 0.49
CA HIS A 120 -5.29 -4.17 -0.96
C HIS A 120 -6.04 -2.90 -1.35
N GLY A 121 -5.49 -2.15 -2.30
CA GLY A 121 -6.10 -0.97 -2.90
C GLY A 121 -6.06 -1.01 -4.44
N LYS A 122 -7.01 -0.30 -5.07
CA LYS A 122 -7.15 -0.19 -6.54
C LYS A 122 -6.96 1.25 -7.04
N THR A 123 -6.16 1.99 -6.29
CA THR A 123 -5.89 3.42 -6.40
C THR A 123 -4.48 3.67 -6.01
N GLU A 124 -3.91 4.76 -6.50
CA GLU A 124 -2.66 5.26 -5.96
C GLU A 124 -2.75 5.62 -4.48
N ASN A 125 -1.72 5.26 -3.73
CA ASN A 125 -1.60 5.67 -2.34
C ASN A 125 -0.77 6.96 -2.22
N GLU A 126 -1.45 8.10 -2.16
CA GLU A 126 -0.78 9.39 -1.97
C GLU A 126 0.10 9.47 -0.70
N GLU A 127 -0.27 8.75 0.36
CA GLU A 127 0.54 8.73 1.59
C GLU A 127 1.85 7.96 1.34
N PHE A 128 1.84 6.93 0.50
CA PHE A 128 3.06 6.22 0.09
C PHE A 128 4.04 7.13 -0.64
N TYR A 129 3.60 7.93 -1.61
CA TYR A 129 4.51 8.81 -2.34
C TYR A 129 5.16 9.90 -1.48
N LYS A 130 4.47 10.37 -0.44
CA LYS A 130 5.07 11.30 0.56
C LYS A 130 6.18 10.60 1.33
N ILE A 131 5.90 9.40 1.85
CA ILE A 131 6.88 8.55 2.54
C ILE A 131 8.07 8.27 1.62
N LEU A 132 7.80 7.92 0.35
CA LEU A 132 8.83 7.60 -0.63
C LEU A 132 9.77 8.80 -0.84
N ASN A 133 9.24 10.01 -1.03
CA ASN A 133 10.05 11.22 -1.14
C ASN A 133 10.93 11.47 0.10
N GLU A 134 10.37 11.32 1.30
CA GLU A 134 11.10 11.47 2.56
C GLU A 134 12.24 10.45 2.67
N LEU A 135 11.96 9.18 2.39
CA LEU A 135 12.95 8.11 2.47
C LEU A 135 14.01 8.20 1.38
N LEU A 136 13.69 8.72 0.20
CA LEU A 136 14.63 8.92 -0.90
C LEU A 136 15.54 10.13 -0.68
N GLY A 137 15.02 11.20 -0.04
CA GLY A 137 15.70 12.49 0.06
C GLY A 137 15.62 13.32 -1.24
N GLU A 138 14.84 12.86 -2.22
CA GLU A 138 14.54 13.55 -3.47
C GLU A 138 13.13 13.16 -3.95
N ASN A 139 12.58 13.90 -4.92
CA ASN A 139 11.28 13.54 -5.51
C ASN A 139 11.41 12.21 -6.28
N TYR A 140 10.51 11.25 -6.01
CA TYR A 140 10.47 9.96 -6.68
C TYR A 140 10.38 10.07 -8.21
N SER A 141 9.77 11.15 -8.72
CA SER A 141 9.68 11.42 -10.16
C SER A 141 11.06 11.59 -10.82
N ASN A 142 12.06 12.07 -10.08
CA ASN A 142 13.44 12.15 -10.59
C ASN A 142 14.01 10.76 -10.90
N ILE A 143 13.63 9.75 -10.12
CA ILE A 143 14.07 8.37 -10.36
C ILE A 143 13.33 7.80 -11.57
N ILE A 144 12.03 8.05 -11.66
CA ILE A 144 11.20 7.68 -12.82
C ILE A 144 11.71 8.30 -14.13
N GLN A 145 12.29 9.50 -14.08
CA GLN A 145 12.85 10.15 -15.28
C GLN A 145 14.22 9.60 -15.69
N ARG A 146 14.96 8.98 -14.75
CA ARG A 146 16.27 8.36 -15.03
C ARG A 146 16.14 6.98 -15.68
N TYR A 147 14.99 6.31 -15.51
CA TYR A 147 14.76 4.91 -15.92
C TYR A 147 13.39 4.72 -16.57
#